data_AF-A0A3N7J945-F1
#
_entry.id   AF-A0A3N7J945-F1
#
_cell.length_a   1.000
_cell.length_b   1.000
_cell.length_c   1.000
_cell.angle_alpha   90.00
_cell.angle_beta   90.00
_cell.angle_gamma   90.00
#
_symmetry.space_group_name_H-M   'P 1'
#
loop_
_entity.id
_entity.type
_entity.pdbx_description
1 polymer ?
#
loop_
_entity_poly.entity_id
_entity_poly.type
_entity_poly.pdbx_seq_one_letter_code
_entity_poly.pdbx_strand_id
1 'polypeptide(L)' 'MSAATKDKYTTADGYSYMTKRIVISKAQAAGKKAARAAMDTMGYVVTVQDGWVVRKNEDGSIERIKRL' A
#
# COMPACT_ATOMS: atom_id res chain seq x y z
N MET A 1 -3.06 8.44 -34.07
CA MET A 1 -2.83 8.66 -32.62
C MET A 1 -4.03 9.44 -32.10
N SER A 2 -4.95 8.80 -31.35
CA SER A 2 -6.18 9.46 -30.92
C SER A 2 -5.91 10.40 -29.75
N ALA A 3 -6.34 11.66 -29.89
CA ALA A 3 -6.31 12.65 -28.81
C ALA A 3 -7.14 12.14 -27.62
N ALA A 4 -6.51 12.02 -26.45
CA ALA A 4 -7.21 11.67 -25.22
C ALA A 4 -8.21 12.78 -24.88
N THR A 5 -9.50 12.45 -24.92
CA THR A 5 -10.60 13.34 -24.51
C THR A 5 -10.36 13.78 -23.07
N LYS A 6 -10.07 15.07 -22.85
CA LYS A 6 -9.84 15.62 -21.50
C LYS A 6 -11.12 15.45 -20.68
N ASP A 7 -11.04 14.69 -19.58
CA ASP A 7 -12.14 14.49 -18.66
C ASP A 7 -12.43 15.80 -17.90
N LYS A 8 -13.70 16.12 -17.68
CA LYS A 8 -14.17 17.35 -16.99
C LYS A 8 -13.71 17.42 -15.52
N TYR A 9 -13.17 16.32 -15.00
CA TYR A 9 -12.60 16.20 -13.66
C TYR A 9 -11.09 16.41 -13.64
N THR A 10 -10.47 16.98 -14.66
CA THR A 10 -9.02 17.22 -14.68
C THR A 10 -8.68 18.52 -13.91
N THR A 11 -7.82 18.46 -12.89
CA THR A 11 -7.24 19.63 -12.20
C THR A 11 -6.28 20.42 -13.08
N ALA A 12 -5.94 21.65 -12.68
CA ALA A 12 -5.03 22.54 -13.42
C ALA A 12 -3.62 21.96 -13.63
N ASP A 13 -3.22 21.00 -12.79
CA ASP A 13 -1.97 20.23 -12.87
C ASP A 13 -2.04 19.05 -13.87
N GLY A 14 -3.17 18.85 -14.55
CA GLY A 14 -3.35 17.81 -15.57
C GLY A 14 -3.76 16.44 -15.02
N TYR A 15 -3.98 16.31 -13.70
CA TYR A 15 -4.43 15.06 -13.09
C TYR A 15 -5.96 14.99 -13.00
N SER A 16 -6.55 13.80 -13.10
CA SER A 16 -7.98 13.65 -12.79
C SER A 16 -8.19 13.73 -11.28
N TYR A 17 -9.18 14.49 -10.82
CA TYR A 17 -9.73 14.43 -9.47
C TYR A 17 -10.09 12.98 -9.17
N MET A 18 -9.30 12.35 -8.31
CA MET A 18 -9.63 11.03 -7.79
C MET A 18 -10.77 11.21 -6.80
N THR A 19 -11.87 10.51 -7.02
CA THR A 19 -12.91 10.39 -5.99
C THR A 19 -12.32 9.73 -4.75
N LYS A 20 -12.86 10.04 -3.57
CA LYS A 20 -12.44 9.41 -2.30
C LYS A 20 -12.34 7.88 -2.42
N ARG A 21 -13.28 7.26 -3.15
CA ARG A 21 -13.30 5.81 -3.41
C ARG A 21 -12.09 5.34 -4.22
N ILE A 22 -11.68 6.07 -5.25
CA ILE A 22 -10.50 5.73 -6.07
C ILE A 22 -9.23 5.85 -5.21
N VAL A 23 -9.10 6.91 -4.42
CA VAL A 23 -7.95 7.10 -3.52
C VAL A 23 -7.83 5.92 -2.55
N ILE A 24 -8.92 5.57 -1.87
CA ILE A 24 -8.94 4.44 -0.91
C ILE A 24 -8.55 3.14 -1.62
N SER A 25 -9.15 2.85 -2.77
CA SER A 25 -8.89 1.62 -3.52
C SER A 25 -7.43 1.52 -3.98
N LYS A 26 -6.86 2.63 -4.50
CA LYS A 26 -5.47 2.67 -4.97
C LYS A 26 -4.48 2.59 -3.81
N ALA A 27 -4.75 3.26 -2.69
CA ALA A 27 -3.92 3.17 -1.49
C ALA A 27 -3.89 1.74 -0.92
N GLN A 28 -5.04 1.07 -0.84
CA GLN A 28 -5.12 -0.33 -0.41
C GLN A 28 -4.35 -1.27 -1.35
N ALA A 29 -4.48 -1.08 -2.67
CA ALA A 29 -3.75 -1.86 -3.65
C ALA A 29 -2.24 -1.64 -3.56
N ALA A 30 -1.81 -0.39 -3.38
CA ALA A 30 -0.41 -0.03 -3.20
C ALA A 30 0.17 -0.64 -1.92
N GLY A 31 -0.56 -0.58 -0.80
CA GLY A 31 -0.15 -1.18 0.46
C GLY A 31 0.06 -2.70 0.35
N LYS A 32 -0.87 -3.41 -0.31
CA LYS A 32 -0.73 -4.85 -0.57
C LYS A 32 0.50 -5.15 -1.43
N LYS A 33 0.74 -4.35 -2.47
CA LYS A 33 1.90 -4.52 -3.35
C LYS A 33 3.21 -4.25 -2.61
N ALA A 34 3.26 -3.21 -1.79
CA ALA A 34 4.43 -2.86 -0.98
C ALA A 34 4.74 -3.95 0.05
N ALA A 35 3.71 -4.48 0.75
CA ALA A 35 3.90 -5.59 1.68
C ALA A 35 4.46 -6.83 0.99
N ARG A 36 3.97 -7.16 -0.21
CA ARG A 36 4.50 -8.26 -1.02
C ARG A 36 5.95 -8.01 -1.43
N ALA A 37 6.26 -6.83 -1.97
CA ALA A 37 7.62 -6.49 -2.36
C ALA A 37 8.60 -6.49 -1.17
N ALA A 38 8.16 -6.07 0.01
CA ALA A 38 8.95 -6.12 1.23
C ALA A 38 9.25 -7.57 1.65
N MET A 39 8.27 -8.48 1.56
CA MET A 39 8.48 -9.91 1.77
C MET A 39 9.43 -10.48 0.72
N ASP A 40 9.22 -10.19 -0.57
CA ASP A 40 10.05 -10.69 -1.66
C ASP A 40 11.52 -10.21 -1.55
N THR A 41 11.76 -9.03 -0.98
CA THR A 41 13.11 -8.42 -0.88
C THR A 41 13.82 -8.75 0.43
N MET A 42 13.11 -8.68 1.56
CA MET A 42 13.70 -8.80 2.90
C MET A 42 13.38 -10.13 3.59
N GLY A 43 12.39 -10.88 3.09
CA GLY A 43 11.90 -12.11 3.73
C GLY A 43 11.04 -11.88 4.97
N TYR A 44 10.81 -10.62 5.39
CA TYR A 44 10.01 -10.29 6.56
C TYR A 44 9.40 -8.87 6.53
N VAL A 45 8.34 -8.67 7.32
CA VAL A 45 7.69 -7.37 7.58
C VAL A 45 7.52 -7.18 9.07
N VAL A 46 7.83 -5.97 9.57
CA VAL A 46 7.61 -5.59 10.98
C VAL A 46 6.30 -4.84 11.11
N THR A 47 5.41 -5.30 11.99
CA THR A 47 4.10 -4.69 12.23
C THR A 47 3.81 -4.55 13.72
N VAL A 48 2.85 -3.70 14.09
CA VAL A 48 2.33 -3.67 15.46
C VAL A 48 1.06 -4.50 15.51
N GLN A 49 1.02 -5.50 16.40
CA GLN A 49 -0.13 -6.35 16.64
C GLN A 49 -0.33 -6.52 18.16
N ASP A 50 -1.54 -6.21 18.66
CA ASP A 50 -1.92 -6.39 20.07
C ASP A 50 -0.95 -5.77 21.09
N GLY A 51 -0.43 -4.57 20.78
CA GLY A 51 0.54 -3.88 21.63
C GLY A 51 1.96 -4.46 21.58
N TRP A 52 2.25 -5.33 20.61
CA TRP A 52 3.59 -5.85 20.34
C TRP A 52 4.09 -5.40 18.97
N VAL A 53 5.37 -5.04 18.92
CA VAL A 53 6.14 -5.00 17.68
C VAL A 53 6.47 -6.45 17.32
N VAL A 54 5.93 -6.94 16.20
CA VAL A 54 6.13 -8.31 15.70
C VAL A 54 6.80 -8.28 14.34
N ARG A 55 7.70 -9.23 14.10
CA ARG A 55 8.25 -9.54 12.77
C ARG A 55 7.50 -10.74 12.22
N LYS A 56 6.88 -10.58 11.06
CA LYS A 56 6.27 -11.67 10.31
C LYS A 56 7.19 -12.03 9.14
N ASN A 57 7.63 -13.27 9.08
CA ASN A 57 8.46 -13.77 7.99
C ASN A 57 7.58 -14.31 6.85
N GLU A 58 8.17 -14.55 5.68
CA GLU A 58 7.49 -15.05 4.48
C GLU A 58 6.82 -16.42 4.69
N ASP A 59 7.45 -17.30 5.47
CA ASP A 59 6.94 -18.63 5.85
C ASP A 59 5.72 -18.59 6.80
N GLY A 60 5.33 -17.40 7.24
CA GLY A 60 4.23 -17.18 8.17
C GLY A 60 4.63 -17.25 9.65
N SER A 61 5.91 -17.49 9.97
CA SER A 61 6.39 -17.41 11.35
C SER A 61 6.30 -15.97 11.89
N ILE A 62 5.92 -15.84 13.16
CA ILE A 62 5.74 -14.55 13.84
C ILE A 62 6.65 -14.51 15.05
N GLU A 63 7.59 -13.57 15.05
CA GLU A 63 8.49 -13.30 16.16
C GLU A 63 8.09 -12.02 16.89
N ARG A 64 7.93 -12.10 18.21
CA ARG A 64 7.64 -10.93 19.04
C ARG A 64 8.96 -10.25 19.39
N ILE A 65 9.12 -8.99 18.98
CA ILE A 65 10.35 -8.22 19.22
C ILE A 65 10.26 -7.50 20.55
N LYS A 66 9.21 -6.69 20.73
CA LYS A 66 9.10 -5.77 21.88
C LYS A 66 7.65 -5.42 22.17
N ARG A 67 7.30 -5.30 23.45
CA ARG A 67 6.00 -4.77 23.88
C ARG A 67 6.04 -3.24 23.89
N LEU A 68 4.98 -2.62 23.41
CA LEU A 68 4.75 -1.17 23.49
C LEU A 68 4.22 -0.78 24.87
#